data_AF-A0A922HWW6-F1
#
_entry.id   AF-A0A922HWW6-F1
#
_cell.length_a   1.000
_cell.length_b   1.000
_cell.length_c   1.000
_cell.angle_alpha   90.00
_cell.angle_beta   90.00
_cell.angle_gamma   90.00
#
_symmetry.space_group_name_H-M   'P 1'
#
loop_
_entity.id
_entity.type
_entity.pdbx_description
1 polymer ?
#
loop_
_entity_poly.entity_id
_entity_poly.type
_entity_poly.pdbx_seq_one_letter_code
_entity_poly.pdbx_strand_id
1 'polypeptide(L)'
;MLLIINGKNDSRLASNVNFVMFSSLAFFSILNAHISNLFSFEVKFFATQHSNGWYTCGSYYLAKSLFDATTILSMVIIFAYFRPNNFFWWQVINLYLSSLCFSGPNEYERIDFHRAFFYYYPMYTINEFHRTFSIEFFNYRYQFQATLWLIYGGDRCKSHEIQSLMYMLNIPTNVEYFYDCIVKLVLLVIFYHTMALFVFCVKYNPLINRQERAERIERYRNEHILKIKSKLFFSTII
;
A
#
# COMPACT_ATOMS: atom_id res chain seq x y z
N MET A 1 -9.56 -18.61 37.47
CA MET A 1 -9.81 -18.05 36.13
C MET A 1 -11.22 -18.44 35.73
N LEU A 2 -12.16 -17.50 35.76
CA LEU A 2 -13.59 -17.79 35.59
C LEU A 2 -13.98 -17.44 34.14
N LEU A 3 -14.10 -18.47 33.31
CA LEU A 3 -14.56 -18.36 31.93
C LEU A 3 -16.09 -18.21 31.96
N ILE A 4 -16.59 -16.98 31.83
CA ILE A 4 -18.01 -16.73 31.62
C ILE A 4 -18.34 -17.09 30.16
N ILE A 5 -18.57 -18.37 29.89
CA ILE A 5 -19.04 -18.87 28.60
C ILE A 5 -20.56 -18.90 28.66
N ASN A 6 -21.20 -18.03 27.89
CA ASN A 6 -22.65 -17.99 27.76
C ASN A 6 -22.95 -18.14 26.27
N GLY A 7 -23.37 -19.33 25.81
CA GLY A 7 -23.37 -19.71 24.38
C GLY A 7 -24.18 -18.81 23.44
N LYS A 8 -25.11 -18.00 23.97
CA LYS A 8 -25.85 -16.97 23.20
C LYS A 8 -25.04 -15.67 22.99
N ASN A 9 -24.06 -15.40 23.84
CA ASN A 9 -23.13 -14.28 23.70
C ASN A 9 -21.99 -14.62 22.72
N ASP A 10 -21.58 -15.88 22.64
CA ASP A 10 -20.48 -16.31 21.77
C ASP A 10 -20.84 -16.22 20.28
N SER A 11 -22.08 -16.54 19.91
CA SER A 11 -22.57 -16.40 18.52
C SER A 11 -22.68 -14.93 18.08
N ARG A 12 -23.11 -14.03 18.98
CA ARG A 12 -23.14 -12.58 18.75
C ARG A 12 -21.72 -12.01 18.63
N LEU A 13 -20.80 -12.49 19.46
CA LEU A 13 -19.40 -12.08 19.44
C LEU A 13 -18.71 -12.51 18.14
N ALA A 14 -18.89 -13.76 17.72
CA ALA A 14 -18.39 -14.25 16.43
C ALA A 14 -18.96 -13.44 15.26
N SER A 15 -20.26 -13.14 15.28
CA SER A 15 -20.89 -12.28 14.26
C SER A 15 -20.28 -10.87 14.22
N ASN A 16 -20.04 -10.25 15.37
CA ASN A 16 -19.40 -8.93 15.46
C ASN A 16 -17.97 -8.95 14.93
N VAL A 17 -17.19 -9.98 15.28
CA VAL A 17 -15.81 -10.15 14.81
C VAL A 17 -15.76 -10.37 13.31
N ASN A 18 -16.64 -11.22 12.77
CA ASN A 18 -16.78 -11.42 11.33
C ASN A 18 -17.18 -10.12 10.64
N PHE A 19 -18.15 -9.37 11.19
CA PHE A 19 -18.52 -8.07 10.66
C PHE A 19 -17.34 -7.09 10.64
N VAL A 20 -16.52 -7.05 11.69
CA VAL A 20 -15.30 -6.24 11.75
C VAL A 20 -14.32 -6.65 10.65
N MET A 21 -14.07 -7.95 10.48
CA MET A 21 -13.19 -8.48 9.44
C MET A 21 -13.69 -8.13 8.05
N PHE A 22 -14.92 -8.51 7.73
CA PHE A 22 -15.51 -8.31 6.41
C PHE A 22 -15.61 -6.84 6.04
N SER A 23 -16.02 -5.97 6.97
CA SER A 23 -16.09 -4.52 6.71
C SER A 23 -14.71 -3.91 6.47
N SER A 24 -13.70 -4.31 7.24
CA SER A 24 -12.32 -3.83 7.04
C SER A 24 -11.75 -4.34 5.71
N LEU A 25 -11.95 -5.62 5.39
CA LEU A 25 -11.51 -6.22 4.14
C LEU A 25 -12.17 -5.56 2.93
N ALA A 26 -13.50 -5.38 2.96
CA ALA A 26 -14.23 -4.69 1.90
C ALA A 26 -13.74 -3.24 1.71
N PHE A 27 -13.51 -2.51 2.82
CA PHE A 27 -12.95 -1.17 2.77
C PHE A 27 -11.58 -1.15 2.07
N PHE A 28 -10.66 -2.02 2.48
CA PHE A 28 -9.35 -2.11 1.83
C PHE A 28 -9.48 -2.49 0.35
N SER A 29 -10.32 -3.47 -0.01
CA SER A 29 -10.49 -3.87 -1.41
C SER A 29 -11.00 -2.72 -2.29
N ILE A 30 -11.99 -1.95 -1.82
CA ILE A 30 -12.56 -0.82 -2.57
C ILE A 30 -11.52 0.30 -2.71
N LEU A 31 -10.87 0.69 -1.60
CA LEU A 31 -9.85 1.74 -1.58
C LEU A 31 -8.70 1.41 -2.52
N ASN A 32 -8.19 0.18 -2.46
CA ASN A 32 -7.08 -0.26 -3.29
C ASN A 32 -7.45 -0.37 -4.77
N ALA A 33 -8.67 -0.85 -5.08
CA ALA A 33 -9.15 -0.87 -6.45
C ALA A 33 -9.21 0.55 -7.04
N HIS A 34 -9.65 1.54 -6.25
CA HIS A 34 -9.67 2.94 -6.66
C HIS A 34 -8.27 3.47 -6.99
N ILE A 35 -7.30 3.30 -6.09
CA ILE A 35 -5.91 3.78 -6.26
C ILE A 35 -5.24 3.08 -7.45
N SER A 36 -5.39 1.76 -7.55
CA SER A 36 -4.82 0.94 -8.63
C SER A 36 -5.35 1.36 -10.02
N ASN A 37 -6.65 1.67 -10.10
CA ASN A 37 -7.25 2.15 -11.35
C ASN A 37 -6.72 3.53 -11.72
N LEU A 38 -6.60 4.45 -10.75
CA LEU A 38 -6.06 5.78 -10.98
C LEU A 38 -4.60 5.71 -11.50
N PHE A 39 -3.77 4.90 -10.85
CA PHE A 39 -2.40 4.66 -11.28
C PHE A 39 -2.32 4.09 -12.71
N SER A 40 -3.20 3.15 -13.06
CA SER A 40 -3.24 2.56 -14.41
C SER A 40 -3.53 3.58 -15.52
N PHE A 41 -4.32 4.61 -15.23
CA PHE A 41 -4.57 5.70 -16.18
C PHE A 41 -3.36 6.63 -16.30
N GLU A 42 -2.75 7.01 -15.18
CA GLU A 42 -1.64 7.95 -15.12
C GLU A 42 -0.35 7.38 -15.72
N VAL A 43 -0.09 6.07 -15.58
CA VAL A 43 1.11 5.40 -16.09
C VAL A 43 1.29 5.59 -17.61
N LYS A 44 0.21 5.70 -18.38
CA LYS A 44 0.27 5.95 -19.83
C LYS A 44 0.79 7.35 -20.14
N PHE A 45 0.31 8.36 -19.40
CA PHE A 45 0.79 9.73 -19.52
C PHE A 45 2.23 9.85 -19.03
N PHE A 46 2.54 9.21 -17.90
CA PHE A 46 3.88 9.10 -17.34
C PHE A 46 4.88 8.57 -18.37
N ALA A 47 4.58 7.47 -19.05
CA ALA A 47 5.51 6.87 -20.00
C ALA A 47 5.91 7.86 -21.11
N THR A 48 4.95 8.67 -21.57
CA THR A 48 5.18 9.71 -22.59
C THR A 48 6.00 10.89 -22.04
N GLN A 49 5.68 11.37 -20.83
CA GLN A 49 6.41 12.50 -20.23
C GLN A 49 7.82 12.11 -19.78
N HIS A 50 7.98 10.89 -19.27
CA HIS A 50 9.27 10.32 -18.90
C HIS A 50 10.16 10.09 -20.12
N SER A 51 9.61 9.57 -21.23
CA SER A 51 10.36 9.42 -22.49
C SER A 51 10.79 10.77 -23.07
N ASN A 52 10.01 11.82 -22.86
CA ASN A 52 10.38 13.20 -23.15
C ASN A 52 11.38 13.81 -22.14
N GLY A 53 11.70 13.11 -21.05
CA GLY A 53 12.71 13.52 -20.07
C GLY A 53 12.25 14.63 -19.12
N TRP A 54 10.95 14.79 -18.91
CA TRP A 54 10.41 15.88 -18.06
C TRP A 54 10.74 15.67 -16.59
N TYR A 55 10.81 14.42 -16.13
CA TYR A 55 11.15 14.07 -14.76
C TYR A 55 11.57 12.59 -14.65
N THR A 56 12.14 12.21 -13.51
CA THR A 56 12.64 10.85 -13.24
C THR A 56 11.52 9.90 -12.78
N CYS A 57 11.76 8.58 -12.89
CA CYS A 57 10.84 7.58 -12.33
C CYS A 57 10.62 7.78 -10.82
N GLY A 58 11.69 8.04 -10.06
CA GLY A 58 11.61 8.24 -8.61
C GLY A 58 10.84 9.49 -8.21
N SER A 59 11.05 10.61 -8.90
CA SER A 59 10.30 11.84 -8.62
C SER A 59 8.81 11.70 -8.90
N TYR A 60 8.42 10.98 -9.96
CA TYR A 60 7.02 10.66 -10.22
C TYR A 60 6.43 9.76 -9.15
N TYR A 61 7.11 8.65 -8.85
CA TYR A 61 6.62 7.67 -7.88
C TYR A 61 6.43 8.31 -6.50
N LEU A 62 7.40 9.10 -6.04
CA LEU A 62 7.30 9.79 -4.75
C LEU A 62 6.13 10.78 -4.73
N ALA A 63 5.97 11.61 -5.78
CA ALA A 63 4.85 12.54 -5.86
C ALA A 63 3.50 11.81 -5.87
N LYS A 64 3.41 10.70 -6.61
CA LYS A 64 2.23 9.85 -6.66
C LYS A 64 1.92 9.21 -5.30
N SER A 65 2.92 8.61 -4.65
CA SER A 65 2.75 8.02 -3.31
C SER A 65 2.31 9.06 -2.27
N LEU A 66 2.81 10.30 -2.33
CA LEU A 66 2.35 11.38 -1.45
C LEU A 66 0.88 11.74 -1.71
N PHE A 67 0.48 11.85 -2.98
CA PHE A 67 -0.90 12.13 -3.34
C PHE A 67 -1.86 11.02 -2.90
N ASP A 68 -1.50 9.77 -3.17
CA ASP A 68 -2.29 8.61 -2.77
C ASP A 68 -2.34 8.49 -1.24
N ALA A 69 -1.24 8.76 -0.54
CA ALA A 69 -1.19 8.82 0.93
C ALA A 69 -2.15 9.86 1.52
N THR A 70 -2.28 11.05 0.92
CA THR A 70 -3.27 12.04 1.37
C THR A 70 -4.71 11.60 1.10
N THR A 71 -4.95 10.95 -0.03
CA THR A 71 -6.27 10.43 -0.40
C THR A 71 -6.69 9.28 0.53
N ILE A 72 -5.79 8.34 0.81
CA ILE A 72 -5.99 7.25 1.77
C ILE A 72 -6.35 7.82 3.15
N LEU A 73 -5.61 8.83 3.62
CA LEU A 73 -5.84 9.41 4.96
C LEU A 73 -7.26 9.94 5.10
N SER A 74 -7.76 10.68 4.10
CA SER A 74 -9.12 11.23 4.15
C SER A 74 -10.19 10.13 4.15
N MET A 75 -10.05 9.10 3.31
CA MET A 75 -10.98 7.96 3.27
C MET A 75 -10.97 7.15 4.57
N VAL A 76 -9.79 6.95 5.17
CA VAL A 76 -9.65 6.24 6.45
C VAL A 76 -10.31 7.01 7.59
N ILE A 77 -10.15 8.34 7.65
CA ILE A 77 -10.82 9.17 8.67
C ILE A 77 -12.34 9.04 8.55
N ILE A 78 -12.88 9.12 7.34
CA ILE A 78 -14.32 8.97 7.09
C ILE A 78 -14.79 7.58 7.54
N PHE A 79 -14.08 6.52 7.15
CA PHE A 79 -14.44 5.15 7.53
C PHE A 79 -14.37 4.91 9.04
N ALA A 80 -13.32 5.41 9.70
CA ALA A 80 -13.15 5.30 11.15
C ALA A 80 -14.23 6.09 11.92
N TYR A 81 -14.69 7.21 11.38
CA TYR A 81 -15.76 8.02 12.00
C TYR A 81 -17.08 7.24 12.12
N PHE A 82 -17.43 6.44 11.10
CA PHE A 82 -18.63 5.59 11.14
C PHE A 82 -18.53 4.44 12.15
N ARG A 83 -17.33 4.17 12.69
CA ARG A 83 -17.09 3.13 13.69
C ARG A 83 -16.41 3.74 14.92
N PRO A 84 -17.13 4.56 15.70
CA PRO A 84 -16.55 5.22 16.86
C PRO A 84 -16.00 4.17 17.82
N ASN A 85 -14.71 4.27 18.10
CA ASN A 85 -14.00 3.51 19.11
C ASN A 85 -13.36 4.50 20.08
N ASN A 86 -13.22 4.13 21.35
CA ASN A 86 -12.55 4.92 22.37
C ASN A 86 -11.10 5.28 21.98
N PHE A 87 -10.49 4.45 21.14
CA PHE A 87 -9.16 4.66 20.56
C PHE A 87 -9.22 5.11 19.10
N PHE A 88 -9.99 6.17 18.81
CA PHE A 88 -10.21 6.67 17.46
C PHE A 88 -8.91 6.92 16.66
N TRP A 89 -7.97 7.69 17.22
CA TRP A 89 -6.72 8.02 16.53
C TRP A 89 -5.84 6.80 16.25
N TRP A 90 -5.78 5.85 17.18
CA TRP A 90 -5.05 4.59 16.97
C TRP A 90 -5.70 3.72 15.90
N GLN A 91 -7.03 3.72 15.81
CA GLN A 91 -7.75 3.04 14.74
C GLN A 91 -7.45 3.69 13.38
N VAL A 92 -7.42 5.02 13.31
CA VAL A 92 -7.04 5.76 12.10
C VAL A 92 -5.62 5.41 11.69
N ILE A 93 -4.64 5.45 12.61
CA ILE A 93 -3.24 5.09 12.33
C ILE A 93 -3.13 3.65 11.82
N ASN A 94 -3.76 2.70 12.49
CA ASN A 94 -3.71 1.29 12.11
C ASN A 94 -4.29 1.06 10.70
N LEU A 95 -5.49 1.60 10.42
CA LEU A 95 -6.13 1.49 9.12
C LEU A 95 -5.33 2.22 8.03
N TYR A 96 -4.73 3.36 8.35
CA TYR A 96 -3.92 4.15 7.43
C TYR A 96 -2.66 3.40 6.98
N LEU A 97 -1.88 2.89 7.94
CA LEU A 97 -0.68 2.10 7.65
C LEU A 97 -1.03 0.83 6.87
N SER A 98 -2.13 0.17 7.25
CA SER A 98 -2.61 -1.02 6.54
C SER A 98 -2.99 -0.72 5.10
N SER A 99 -3.68 0.40 4.83
CA SER A 99 -4.01 0.82 3.47
C SER A 99 -2.77 1.12 2.63
N LEU A 100 -1.77 1.80 3.20
CA LEU A 100 -0.49 2.07 2.53
C LEU A 100 0.26 0.78 2.18
N CYS A 101 0.28 -0.19 3.09
CA CYS A 101 0.85 -1.51 2.83
C CYS A 101 0.19 -2.20 1.63
N PHE A 102 -1.11 -2.00 1.39
CA PHE A 102 -1.79 -2.58 0.23
C PHE A 102 -1.56 -1.79 -1.06
N SER A 103 -1.34 -0.47 -1.01
CA SER A 103 -1.14 0.30 -2.25
C SER A 103 0.12 -0.12 -3.00
N GLY A 104 1.24 -0.38 -2.29
CA GLY A 104 2.52 -0.75 -2.93
C GLY A 104 2.44 -1.99 -3.84
N PRO A 105 1.95 -3.15 -3.37
CA PRO A 105 1.83 -4.35 -4.20
C PRO A 105 0.85 -4.17 -5.37
N ASN A 106 -0.23 -3.40 -5.19
CA ASN A 106 -1.21 -3.15 -6.26
C ASN A 106 -0.63 -2.31 -7.41
N GLU A 107 0.24 -1.35 -7.10
CA GLU A 107 1.00 -0.61 -8.11
C GLU A 107 1.96 -1.55 -8.86
N TYR A 108 2.66 -2.42 -8.13
CA TYR A 108 3.52 -3.47 -8.71
C TYR A 108 2.77 -4.38 -9.69
N GLU A 109 1.59 -4.90 -9.32
CA GLU A 109 0.80 -5.79 -10.17
C GLU A 109 0.36 -5.14 -11.48
N ARG A 110 0.05 -3.83 -11.47
CA ARG A 110 -0.32 -3.09 -12.68
C ARG A 110 0.87 -2.83 -13.60
N ILE A 111 2.07 -2.77 -13.04
CA ILE A 111 3.29 -2.57 -13.81
C ILE A 111 3.64 -3.84 -14.59
N ASP A 112 3.49 -5.05 -14.04
CA ASP A 112 4.04 -6.27 -14.67
C ASP A 112 2.96 -7.34 -14.95
N PHE A 113 1.88 -6.92 -15.61
CA PHE A 113 0.62 -7.65 -15.85
C PHE A 113 0.77 -9.04 -16.53
N HIS A 114 1.28 -10.04 -15.82
CA HIS A 114 1.18 -11.45 -16.22
C HIS A 114 1.00 -12.47 -15.08
N ARG A 115 1.09 -12.10 -13.78
CA ARG A 115 0.87 -13.06 -12.67
C ARG A 115 0.13 -12.47 -11.44
N ALA A 116 -0.81 -11.56 -11.65
CA ALA A 116 -1.60 -10.92 -10.59
C ALA A 116 -2.76 -11.80 -10.05
N PHE A 117 -2.49 -13.08 -9.77
CA PHE A 117 -3.48 -14.02 -9.22
C PHE A 117 -3.32 -14.25 -7.70
N PHE A 118 -2.29 -13.68 -7.07
CA PHE A 118 -1.85 -14.10 -5.74
C PHE A 118 -2.41 -13.28 -4.56
N TYR A 119 -2.93 -12.06 -4.76
CA TYR A 119 -3.41 -11.23 -3.65
C TYR A 119 -4.93 -11.16 -3.46
N TYR A 120 -5.74 -11.58 -4.44
CA TYR A 120 -7.20 -11.66 -4.31
C TYR A 120 -7.70 -12.98 -3.68
N TYR A 121 -6.81 -13.91 -3.34
CA TYR A 121 -7.15 -15.23 -2.80
C TYR A 121 -7.25 -15.37 -1.26
N PRO A 122 -7.31 -14.34 -0.38
CA PRO A 122 -7.46 -14.61 1.05
C PRO A 122 -8.91 -14.92 1.44
N MET A 123 -9.87 -14.82 0.51
CA MET A 123 -11.28 -15.09 0.84
C MET A 123 -11.58 -16.59 1.00
N TYR A 124 -10.71 -17.51 0.54
CA TYR A 124 -11.05 -18.94 0.47
C TYR A 124 -10.51 -19.85 1.58
N THR A 125 -9.55 -19.45 2.42
CA THR A 125 -9.01 -20.39 3.43
C THR A 125 -8.51 -19.71 4.71
N ILE A 126 -9.45 -19.17 5.50
CA ILE A 126 -9.16 -18.70 6.88
C ILE A 126 -8.68 -19.86 7.79
N ASN A 127 -9.01 -21.12 7.47
CA ASN A 127 -8.70 -22.28 8.33
C ASN A 127 -7.33 -22.96 8.09
N GLU A 128 -6.71 -22.87 6.91
CA GLU A 128 -5.43 -23.55 6.63
C GLU A 128 -4.20 -22.61 6.60
N PHE A 129 -4.41 -21.29 6.54
CA PHE A 129 -3.33 -20.32 6.29
C PHE A 129 -2.42 -20.05 7.49
N HIS A 130 -2.68 -20.66 8.65
CA HIS A 130 -1.93 -20.44 9.87
C HIS A 130 -0.54 -21.12 9.92
N ARG A 131 -0.14 -21.95 8.93
CA ARG A 131 0.96 -22.91 9.17
C ARG A 131 2.30 -22.73 8.45
N THR A 132 2.50 -21.85 7.46
CA THR A 132 3.82 -21.87 6.77
C THR A 132 4.25 -20.52 6.17
N PHE A 133 5.36 -19.98 6.69
CA PHE A 133 6.34 -19.00 6.16
C PHE A 133 5.87 -17.68 5.46
N SER A 134 4.66 -17.58 4.94
CA SER A 134 4.12 -16.39 4.24
C SER A 134 3.27 -15.47 5.13
N ILE A 135 3.26 -15.73 6.44
CA ILE A 135 2.37 -15.07 7.40
C ILE A 135 2.94 -13.72 7.89
N GLU A 136 4.26 -13.56 7.86
CA GLU A 136 4.92 -12.32 8.32
C GLU A 136 4.85 -11.18 7.31
N PHE A 137 4.65 -11.49 6.03
CA PHE A 137 4.41 -10.48 5.00
C PHE A 137 2.92 -10.14 4.85
N PHE A 138 2.04 -10.88 5.53
CA PHE A 138 0.60 -10.68 5.39
C PHE A 138 0.12 -9.52 6.28
N ASN A 139 0.03 -8.33 5.68
CA ASN A 139 -0.48 -7.10 6.31
C ASN A 139 -1.75 -7.32 7.16
N TYR A 140 -2.74 -8.04 6.62
CA TYR A 140 -4.00 -8.34 7.31
C TYR A 140 -3.82 -9.00 8.68
N ARG A 141 -2.76 -9.78 8.90
CA ARG A 141 -2.51 -10.38 10.23
C ARG A 141 -2.32 -9.30 11.28
N TYR A 142 -1.39 -8.38 11.04
CA TYR A 142 -1.06 -7.33 12.01
C TYR A 142 -2.17 -6.30 12.11
N GLN A 143 -2.78 -5.92 10.98
CA GLN A 143 -3.93 -5.04 10.93
C GLN A 143 -5.10 -5.57 11.76
N PHE A 144 -5.41 -6.86 11.60
CA PHE A 144 -6.55 -7.48 12.27
C PHE A 144 -6.29 -7.67 13.75
N GLN A 145 -5.10 -8.16 14.13
CA GLN A 145 -4.70 -8.29 15.53
C GLN A 145 -4.71 -6.93 16.25
N ALA A 146 -4.18 -5.88 15.63
CA ALA A 146 -4.22 -4.52 16.18
C ALA A 146 -5.66 -3.98 16.28
N THR A 147 -6.51 -4.23 15.28
CA THR A 147 -7.92 -3.81 15.30
C THR A 147 -8.69 -4.52 16.41
N LEU A 148 -8.50 -5.82 16.59
CA LEU A 148 -9.12 -6.57 17.68
C LEU A 148 -8.62 -6.10 19.04
N TRP A 149 -7.32 -5.81 19.17
CA TRP A 149 -6.79 -5.23 20.39
C TRP A 149 -7.39 -3.85 20.70
N LEU A 150 -7.62 -3.00 19.69
CA LEU A 150 -8.27 -1.69 19.89
C LEU A 150 -9.76 -1.81 20.26
N ILE A 151 -10.46 -2.82 19.74
CA ILE A 151 -11.91 -3.01 19.98
C ILE A 151 -12.17 -3.78 21.28
N TYR A 152 -11.34 -4.75 21.61
CA TYR A 152 -11.57 -5.68 22.72
C TYR A 152 -10.48 -5.63 23.79
N GLY A 153 -9.28 -5.14 23.48
CA GLY A 153 -8.18 -5.00 24.44
C GLY A 153 -8.19 -3.68 25.21
N GLY A 154 -7.02 -3.34 25.78
CA GLY A 154 -6.78 -2.17 26.63
C GLY A 154 -7.33 -2.33 28.06
N ASP A 155 -7.68 -1.21 28.70
CA ASP A 155 -8.20 -1.16 30.09
C ASP A 155 -9.63 -1.68 30.27
N ARG A 156 -10.16 -2.44 29.29
CA ARG A 156 -11.54 -2.95 29.32
C ARG A 156 -11.70 -4.16 30.24
N CYS A 157 -10.63 -4.92 30.43
CA CYS A 157 -10.55 -6.01 31.40
C CYS A 157 -9.62 -5.61 32.54
N LYS A 158 -9.92 -6.06 33.76
CA LYS A 158 -8.99 -5.88 34.89
C LYS A 158 -7.72 -6.70 34.64
N SER A 159 -6.63 -6.37 35.34
CA SER A 159 -5.33 -7.04 35.21
C SER A 159 -5.34 -8.58 35.40
N HIS A 160 -6.39 -9.15 35.98
CA HIS A 160 -6.58 -10.59 36.21
C HIS A 160 -7.67 -11.22 35.31
N GLU A 161 -8.28 -10.44 34.42
CA GLU A 161 -9.34 -10.88 33.51
C GLU A 161 -8.79 -10.86 32.08
N ILE A 162 -9.01 -11.94 31.34
CA ILE A 162 -8.68 -12.02 29.92
C ILE A 162 -9.98 -12.09 29.14
N GLN A 163 -10.12 -11.25 28.12
CA GLN A 163 -11.26 -11.34 27.24
C GLN A 163 -11.24 -12.67 26.47
N SER A 164 -12.32 -13.43 26.56
CA SER A 164 -12.45 -14.78 25.97
C SER A 164 -12.09 -14.81 24.49
N LEU A 165 -12.43 -13.76 23.73
CA LEU A 165 -12.09 -13.63 22.33
C LEU A 165 -10.59 -13.55 22.07
N MET A 166 -9.88 -12.72 22.83
CA MET A 166 -8.42 -12.55 22.66
C MET A 166 -7.70 -13.84 23.04
N TYR A 167 -8.17 -14.53 24.07
CA TYR A 167 -7.67 -15.84 24.46
C TYR A 167 -7.90 -16.90 23.36
N MET A 168 -9.11 -16.97 22.79
CA MET A 168 -9.43 -17.90 21.69
C MET A 168 -8.60 -17.65 20.44
N LEU A 169 -8.29 -16.40 20.13
CA LEU A 169 -7.48 -16.01 18.96
C LEU A 169 -5.97 -15.98 19.25
N ASN A 170 -5.56 -16.34 20.46
CA ASN A 170 -4.18 -16.30 20.95
C ASN A 170 -3.51 -14.93 20.72
N ILE A 171 -4.26 -13.86 20.97
CA ILE A 171 -3.77 -12.47 20.88
C ILE A 171 -3.38 -12.01 22.29
N PRO A 172 -2.11 -11.63 22.52
CA PRO A 172 -1.68 -11.07 23.79
C PRO A 172 -2.47 -9.79 24.13
N THR A 173 -2.85 -9.64 25.40
CA THR A 173 -3.53 -8.45 25.92
C THR A 173 -2.58 -7.27 26.14
N ASN A 174 -1.27 -7.50 26.15
CA ASN A 174 -0.25 -6.50 26.41
C ASN A 174 -0.25 -5.38 25.38
N VAL A 175 -0.11 -4.13 25.83
CA VAL A 175 0.01 -2.94 24.96
C VAL A 175 1.24 -3.02 24.06
N GLU A 176 2.33 -3.63 24.56
CA GLU A 176 3.57 -3.85 23.80
C GLU A 176 3.29 -4.61 22.49
N TYR A 177 2.41 -5.61 22.53
CA TYR A 177 2.04 -6.38 21.35
C TYR A 177 1.32 -5.53 20.29
N PHE A 178 0.49 -4.58 20.73
CA PHE A 178 -0.14 -3.62 19.82
C PHE A 178 0.91 -2.75 19.12
N TYR A 179 1.89 -2.24 19.87
CA TYR A 179 2.98 -1.47 19.27
C TYR A 179 3.83 -2.30 18.30
N ASP A 180 4.10 -3.56 18.63
CA ASP A 180 4.80 -4.47 17.72
C ASP A 180 4.03 -4.65 16.39
N CYS A 181 2.70 -4.76 16.43
CA CYS A 181 1.88 -4.80 15.22
C CYS A 181 2.04 -3.53 14.38
N ILE A 182 2.03 -2.35 15.01
CA ILE A 182 2.21 -1.07 14.31
C ILE A 182 3.61 -0.98 13.69
N VAL A 183 4.66 -1.36 14.41
CA VAL A 183 6.05 -1.37 13.90
C VAL A 183 6.16 -2.29 12.68
N LYS A 184 5.57 -3.49 12.74
CA LYS A 184 5.57 -4.43 11.61
C LYS A 184 4.82 -3.87 10.40
N LEU A 185 3.69 -3.18 10.61
CA LEU A 185 3.00 -2.48 9.53
C LEU A 185 3.89 -1.41 8.88
N VAL A 186 4.58 -0.58 9.67
CA VAL A 186 5.51 0.43 9.14
C VAL A 186 6.62 -0.22 8.30
N LEU A 187 7.21 -1.31 8.78
CA LEU A 187 8.24 -2.03 8.03
C LEU A 187 7.71 -2.60 6.72
N LEU A 188 6.47 -3.12 6.71
CA LEU A 188 5.82 -3.61 5.48
C LEU A 188 5.52 -2.48 4.49
N VAL A 189 5.10 -1.29 4.94
CA VAL A 189 4.93 -0.12 4.06
C VAL A 189 6.25 0.17 3.34
N ILE A 190 7.34 0.30 4.09
CA ILE A 190 8.67 0.60 3.52
C ILE A 190 9.09 -0.50 2.54
N PHE A 191 8.93 -1.77 2.93
CA PHE A 191 9.30 -2.90 2.08
C PHE A 191 8.52 -2.92 0.76
N TYR A 192 7.20 -2.80 0.81
CA TYR A 192 6.38 -2.89 -0.40
C TYR A 192 6.56 -1.70 -1.34
N HIS A 193 6.67 -0.48 -0.82
CA HIS A 193 6.90 0.69 -1.67
C HIS A 193 8.31 0.72 -2.27
N THR A 194 9.33 0.22 -1.56
CA THR A 194 10.68 0.09 -2.13
C THR A 194 10.73 -0.94 -3.25
N MET A 195 10.06 -2.09 -3.08
CA MET A 195 9.93 -3.08 -4.16
C MET A 195 9.17 -2.52 -5.37
N ALA A 196 8.05 -1.83 -5.14
CA ALA A 196 7.26 -1.23 -6.21
C ALA A 196 8.06 -0.16 -6.98
N LEU A 197 8.77 0.72 -6.28
CA LEU A 197 9.66 1.72 -6.88
C LEU A 197 10.77 1.07 -7.71
N PHE A 198 11.40 0.02 -7.18
CA PHE A 198 12.46 -0.69 -7.88
C PHE A 198 11.97 -1.25 -9.21
N VAL A 199 10.84 -1.96 -9.21
CA VAL A 199 10.24 -2.54 -10.41
C VAL A 199 9.79 -1.46 -11.39
N PHE A 200 9.20 -0.38 -10.88
CA PHE A 200 8.83 0.78 -11.69
C PHE A 200 10.04 1.38 -12.41
N CYS A 201 11.16 1.55 -11.70
CA CYS A 201 12.41 2.04 -12.28
C CYS A 201 12.95 1.06 -13.34
N VAL A 202 13.00 -0.24 -13.04
CA VAL A 202 13.50 -1.24 -14.00
C VAL A 202 12.68 -1.23 -15.29
N LYS A 203 11.34 -1.14 -15.20
CA LYS A 203 10.48 -1.17 -16.38
C LYS A 203 10.58 0.10 -17.23
N TYR A 204 10.54 1.26 -16.59
CA TYR A 204 10.40 2.54 -17.31
C TYR A 204 11.71 3.28 -17.54
N ASN A 205 12.82 2.80 -16.98
CA ASN A 205 14.15 3.39 -17.16
C ASN A 205 15.16 2.45 -17.83
N PRO A 206 14.94 1.99 -19.08
CA PRO A 206 15.96 1.24 -19.80
C PRO A 206 17.17 2.16 -20.09
N LEU A 207 18.31 1.85 -19.49
CA LEU A 207 19.57 2.59 -19.63
C LEU A 207 20.00 2.74 -21.10
N ILE A 208 19.70 1.74 -21.92
CA ILE A 208 20.05 1.69 -23.35
C ILE A 208 19.34 2.81 -24.14
N ASN A 209 18.05 3.07 -23.87
CA ASN A 209 17.31 4.12 -24.58
C ASN A 209 17.81 5.54 -24.26
N ARG A 210 18.45 5.75 -23.10
CA ARG A 210 19.00 7.07 -22.74
C ARG A 210 20.21 7.43 -23.58
N GLN A 211 21.10 6.46 -23.83
CA GLN A 211 22.29 6.67 -24.66
C GLN A 211 21.90 6.96 -26.10
N GLU A 212 21.02 6.13 -26.68
CA GLU A 212 20.52 6.35 -28.05
C GLU A 212 19.75 7.67 -28.22
N ARG A 213 19.07 8.13 -27.16
CA ARG A 213 18.41 9.44 -27.16
C ARG A 213 19.42 10.59 -27.11
N ALA A 214 20.43 10.49 -26.25
CA ALA A 214 21.49 11.50 -26.16
C ALA A 214 22.21 11.65 -27.51
N GLU A 215 22.56 10.54 -28.16
CA GLU A 215 23.19 10.53 -29.47
C GLU A 215 22.29 11.14 -30.58
N ARG A 216 20.98 10.90 -30.52
CA ARG A 216 20.03 11.53 -31.47
C ARG A 216 19.97 13.03 -31.28
N ILE A 217 19.88 13.51 -30.03
CA ILE A 217 19.83 14.94 -29.72
C ILE A 217 21.13 15.62 -30.15
N GLU A 218 22.28 14.98 -29.89
CA GLU A 218 23.59 15.49 -30.29
C GLU A 218 23.73 15.57 -31.80
N ARG A 219 23.30 14.55 -32.55
CA ARG A 219 23.23 14.58 -34.01
C ARG A 219 22.38 15.73 -34.53
N TYR A 220 21.14 15.86 -34.05
CA TYR A 220 20.25 16.96 -34.44
C TYR A 220 20.84 18.33 -34.14
N ARG A 221 21.46 18.52 -32.96
CA ARG A 221 22.13 19.77 -32.59
C ARG A 221 23.26 20.10 -33.55
N ASN A 222 24.13 19.13 -33.84
CA ASN A 222 25.27 19.32 -34.71
C ASN A 222 24.85 19.63 -36.16
N GLU A 223 23.83 18.94 -36.69
CA GLU A 223 23.25 19.24 -38.00
C GLU A 223 22.67 20.66 -38.08
N HIS A 224 21.99 21.10 -37.03
CA HIS A 224 21.41 22.45 -36.99
C HIS A 224 22.48 23.54 -36.92
N ILE A 225 23.54 23.33 -36.13
CA ILE A 225 24.70 24.24 -36.04
C ILE A 225 25.41 24.32 -37.39
N LEU A 226 25.61 23.20 -38.08
CA LEU A 226 26.22 23.15 -39.41
C LEU A 226 25.39 23.93 -40.44
N LYS A 227 24.05 23.76 -40.43
CA LYS A 227 23.14 24.54 -41.30
C LYS A 227 23.18 26.05 -41.03
N ILE A 228 23.34 26.45 -39.76
CA ILE A 228 23.45 27.86 -39.40
C ILE A 228 24.79 28.43 -39.88
N LYS A 229 25.90 27.72 -39.66
CA LYS A 229 27.23 28.12 -40.14
C LYS A 229 27.27 28.26 -41.66
N SER A 230 26.67 27.33 -42.42
CA SER A 230 26.66 27.41 -43.88
C SER A 230 25.86 28.61 -44.40
N LYS A 231 24.72 28.94 -43.78
CA LYS A 231 23.96 30.15 -44.09
C LYS A 231 24.75 31.43 -43.82
N LEU A 232 25.42 31.52 -42.67
CA LEU A 232 26.27 32.66 -42.30
C LEU A 232 27.46 32.83 -43.24
N PHE A 233 28.10 31.74 -43.66
CA PHE A 233 29.21 31.80 -44.61
C PHE A 233 28.76 32.37 -45.97
N PHE A 234 27.60 31.93 -46.47
CA PHE A 234 27.03 32.46 -47.71
C PHE A 234 26.60 33.93 -47.63
N SER A 235 26.16 34.43 -46.46
CA SER A 235 25.80 35.84 -46.29
C SER A 235 26.98 36.79 -46.13
N THR A 236 28.20 36.26 -45.94
CA THR A 236 29.42 37.08 -45.74
C THR A 236 30.23 37.21 -47.04
N ILE A 237 29.89 36.43 -48.07
CA ILE A 237 30.58 36.37 -49.37
C ILE A 237 29.84 37.21 -50.45
N ILE A 238 28.65 37.71 -50.13
CA ILE A 238 27.87 38.67 -50.94
C ILE A 238 28.05 40.05 -50.34
#